data_AF-A0A8T6PE93-F1
#
_entry.id   AF-A0A8T6PE93-F1
#
_cell.length_a   1.000
_cell.length_b   1.000
_cell.length_c   1.000
_cell.angle_alpha   90.00
_cell.angle_beta   90.00
_cell.angle_gamma   90.00
#
_symmetry.space_group_name_H-M   'P 1'
#
loop_
_entity.id
_entity.type
_entity.pdbx_description
1 polymer ?
#
loop_
_entity_poly.entity_id
_entity_poly.type
_entity_poly.pdbx_seq_one_letter_code
_entity_poly.pdbx_strand_id
1 'polypeptide(L)'
;MTPRYAEKLIRARRDIMLDAAAQMPACRRAEEAAEGGCGVLGLASTVPIAGRHVLTASWQMHNRGNGKGGGIAMAGLDPAQMGVDAATLDSHYLLQIALLDPAAREEVEARFITPYFDVATDYAVDHIEDYHEVEGLEVRPPDVWRYFVRVKPEVLEQFAEVKDLGD
;
A
#
# COMPACT_ATOMS: atom_id res chain seq x y z
N MET A 1 20.87 -0.31 -2.11
CA MET A 1 20.39 0.43 -0.92
C MET A 1 21.55 0.75 0.02
N THR A 2 21.87 2.04 0.26
CA THR A 2 22.86 2.37 1.30
C THR A 2 22.24 2.18 2.69
N PRO A 3 22.96 1.64 3.69
CA PRO A 3 22.47 1.48 5.07
C PRO A 3 21.80 2.75 5.64
N ARG A 4 22.28 3.90 5.16
CA ARG A 4 21.82 5.24 5.51
C ARG A 4 20.36 5.55 5.13
N TYR A 5 19.78 4.89 4.12
CA TYR A 5 18.39 5.18 3.69
C TYR A 5 17.35 4.60 4.64
N ALA A 6 17.49 3.31 5.01
CA ALA A 6 16.61 2.68 5.98
C ALA A 6 16.69 3.38 7.34
N GLU A 7 17.90 3.75 7.78
CA GLU A 7 18.10 4.53 9.00
C GLU A 7 17.43 5.90 8.95
N LYS A 8 17.49 6.61 7.82
CA LYS A 8 16.77 7.88 7.63
C LYS A 8 15.26 7.67 7.73
N LEU A 9 14.71 6.63 7.12
CA LEU A 9 13.28 6.33 7.16
C LEU A 9 12.80 6.05 8.59
N ILE A 10 13.59 5.30 9.37
CA ILE A 10 13.32 5.05 10.78
C ILE A 10 13.44 6.35 11.61
N ARG A 11 14.47 7.16 11.36
CA ARG A 11 14.70 8.41 12.10
C ARG A 11 13.62 9.45 11.84
N ALA A 12 13.21 9.66 10.59
CA ALA A 12 12.20 10.65 10.23
C ALA A 12 10.87 10.44 11.00
N ARG A 13 10.50 9.18 11.27
CA ARG A 13 9.31 8.89 12.08
C ARG A 13 9.50 9.16 13.57
N ARG A 14 10.73 9.09 14.08
CA ARG A 14 11.02 9.32 15.50
C ARG A 14 10.70 10.76 15.89
N ASP A 15 11.15 11.72 15.08
CA ASP A 15 11.03 13.13 15.42
C ASP A 15 9.57 13.59 15.34
N ILE A 16 8.80 13.11 14.34
CA ILE A 16 7.33 13.27 14.31
C ILE A 16 6.67 12.74 15.59
N MET A 17 7.09 11.57 16.10
CA MET A 17 6.53 11.02 17.33
C MET A 17 6.91 11.85 18.58
N LEU A 18 8.11 12.42 18.61
CA LEU A 18 8.58 13.26 19.72
C LEU A 18 7.90 14.64 19.71
N ASP A 19 7.77 15.27 18.55
CA ASP A 19 7.08 16.55 18.39
C ASP A 19 5.59 16.42 18.66
N ALA A 20 4.94 15.36 18.18
CA ALA A 20 3.56 15.05 18.54
C ALA A 20 3.39 14.88 20.07
N ALA A 21 4.36 14.26 20.74
CA ALA A 21 4.35 14.09 22.19
C ALA A 21 4.61 15.41 22.95
N ALA A 22 5.31 16.38 22.35
CA ALA A 22 5.63 17.67 22.94
C ALA A 22 4.53 18.74 22.73
N GLN A 23 3.85 18.72 21.59
CA GLN A 23 2.85 19.72 21.20
C GLN A 23 1.42 19.35 21.59
N MET A 24 1.13 18.06 21.78
CA MET A 24 -0.15 17.64 22.35
C MET A 24 -0.04 17.70 23.87
N PRO A 25 -1.01 18.29 24.59
CA PRO A 25 -1.08 18.08 26.03
C PRO A 25 -1.05 16.57 26.23
N ALA A 26 -0.21 16.09 27.15
CA ALA A 26 -0.17 14.68 27.49
C ALA A 26 -1.60 14.25 27.78
N CYS A 27 -2.26 13.66 26.78
CA CYS A 27 -3.57 13.10 26.96
C CYS A 27 -3.25 11.98 27.93
N ARG A 28 -3.52 12.21 29.22
CA ARG A 28 -3.61 11.14 30.19
C ARG A 28 -4.72 10.27 29.61
N ARG A 29 -4.33 9.32 28.77
CA ARG A 29 -5.15 8.18 28.48
C ARG A 29 -5.44 7.66 29.87
N ALA A 30 -6.70 7.74 30.30
CA ALA A 30 -7.12 6.91 31.42
C ALA A 30 -6.58 5.49 31.13
N GLU A 31 -6.13 4.73 32.12
CA GLU A 31 -5.68 3.36 31.86
C GLU A 31 -6.75 2.56 31.09
N GLU A 32 -8.03 2.92 31.29
CA GLU A 32 -9.20 2.47 30.52
C GLU A 32 -9.19 2.89 29.03
N ALA A 33 -8.65 4.05 28.66
CA ALA A 33 -8.51 4.51 27.26
C ALA A 33 -7.28 3.91 26.56
N ALA A 34 -6.33 3.31 27.30
CA ALA A 34 -5.29 2.47 26.71
C ALA A 34 -5.86 1.13 26.20
N GLU A 35 -7.10 0.80 26.59
CA GLU A 35 -7.94 -0.24 25.97
C GLU A 35 -8.59 0.22 24.65
N GLY A 36 -8.24 1.42 24.15
CA GLY A 36 -8.75 2.01 22.91
C GLY A 36 -8.14 1.39 21.66
N GLY A 37 -8.75 0.32 21.17
CA GLY A 37 -8.36 -0.38 19.94
C GLY A 37 -8.42 0.47 18.67
N CYS A 38 -7.67 0.05 17.65
CA CYS A 38 -7.65 0.66 16.31
C CYS A 38 -9.05 1.02 15.80
N GLY A 39 -9.15 2.17 15.14
CA GLY A 39 -10.34 2.53 14.38
C GLY A 39 -10.41 1.75 13.06
N VAL A 40 -11.52 1.06 12.82
CA VAL A 40 -11.84 0.44 11.54
C VAL A 40 -13.14 1.04 11.01
N LEU A 41 -13.11 1.45 9.73
CA LEU A 41 -14.28 1.84 8.97
C LEU A 41 -14.46 0.84 7.83
N GLY A 42 -15.67 0.30 7.67
CA GLY A 42 -16.06 -0.53 6.54
C GLY A 42 -17.22 0.10 5.79
N LEU A 43 -17.14 0.14 4.47
CA LEU A 43 -18.18 0.62 3.58
C LEU A 43 -18.37 -0.39 2.45
N ALA A 44 -19.60 -0.71 2.12
CA ALA A 44 -19.96 -1.51 0.96
C ALA A 44 -21.18 -0.87 0.30
N SER A 45 -21.17 -0.76 -1.02
CA SER A 45 -22.25 -0.16 -1.78
C SER A 45 -22.25 -0.70 -3.19
N THR A 46 -23.44 -0.87 -3.76
CA THR A 46 -23.64 -1.24 -5.17
C THR A 46 -23.45 -0.06 -6.12
N VAL A 47 -23.35 1.15 -5.57
CA VAL A 47 -23.08 2.39 -6.31
C VAL A 47 -21.78 3.04 -5.80
N PRO A 48 -21.05 3.78 -6.65
CA PRO A 48 -19.83 4.46 -6.24
C PRO A 48 -20.04 5.40 -5.04
N ILE A 49 -19.19 5.27 -4.03
CA ILE A 49 -19.15 6.17 -2.88
C ILE A 49 -18.00 7.17 -3.09
N ALA A 50 -18.28 8.46 -2.93
CA ALA A 50 -17.22 9.46 -2.99
C ALA A 50 -16.22 9.29 -1.83
N GLY A 51 -14.92 9.27 -2.16
CA GLY A 51 -13.83 9.03 -1.19
C GLY A 51 -13.80 9.99 0.01
N ARG A 52 -14.36 11.21 -0.13
CA ARG A 52 -14.53 12.16 0.99
C ARG A 52 -15.24 11.55 2.21
N HIS A 53 -16.17 10.62 1.99
CA HIS A 53 -16.91 9.97 3.08
C HIS A 53 -16.01 9.05 3.91
N VAL A 54 -14.98 8.46 3.29
CA VAL A 54 -13.93 7.71 3.99
C VAL A 54 -13.06 8.65 4.80
N LEU A 55 -12.57 9.74 4.17
CA LEU A 55 -11.66 10.70 4.81
C LEU A 55 -12.26 11.35 6.06
N THR A 56 -13.50 11.85 5.97
CA THR A 56 -14.18 12.46 7.12
C THR A 56 -14.35 11.46 8.26
N ALA A 57 -14.75 10.23 7.96
CA ALA A 57 -14.91 9.20 8.97
C ALA A 57 -13.57 8.78 9.60
N SER A 58 -12.50 8.66 8.81
CA SER A 58 -11.13 8.39 9.31
C SER A 58 -10.64 9.49 10.25
N TRP A 59 -10.92 10.77 9.94
CA TRP A 59 -10.54 11.88 10.81
C TRP A 59 -11.21 11.76 12.18
N GLN A 60 -12.51 11.42 12.24
CA GLN A 60 -13.21 11.24 13.51
C GLN A 60 -12.65 10.09 14.38
N MET A 61 -11.77 9.24 13.85
CA MET A 61 -11.09 8.18 14.58
C MET A 61 -9.69 8.56 15.07
N HIS A 62 -9.26 9.81 14.92
CA HIS A 62 -7.92 10.25 15.30
C HIS A 62 -7.58 9.97 16.78
N ASN A 63 -8.58 10.02 17.67
CA ASN A 63 -8.44 9.75 19.10
C ASN A 63 -8.37 8.25 19.45
N ARG A 64 -8.57 7.36 18.47
CA ARG A 64 -8.48 5.89 18.60
C ARG A 64 -7.16 5.31 18.05
N GLY A 65 -6.29 6.17 17.52
CA GLY A 65 -4.97 5.79 17.02
C GLY A 65 -3.86 5.99 18.05
N ASN A 66 -2.76 5.26 17.88
CA ASN A 66 -1.53 5.45 18.65
C ASN A 66 -0.42 6.18 17.85
N GLY A 67 -0.79 6.83 16.74
CA GLY A 67 0.15 7.56 15.89
C GLY A 67 1.04 6.69 15.00
N LYS A 68 0.89 5.35 15.02
CA LYS A 68 1.69 4.45 14.15
C LYS A 68 1.32 4.56 12.66
N GLY A 69 0.13 5.08 12.37
CA GLY A 69 -0.38 5.28 11.02
C GLY A 69 -1.83 4.83 10.87
N GLY A 70 -2.45 5.27 9.78
CA GLY A 70 -3.76 4.79 9.31
C GLY A 70 -3.65 4.33 7.86
N GLY A 71 -4.63 3.56 7.41
CA GLY A 71 -4.71 3.08 6.04
C GLY A 71 -6.15 3.01 5.58
N ILE A 72 -6.35 3.16 4.28
CA ILE A 72 -7.64 2.97 3.62
C ILE A 72 -7.46 1.85 2.61
N ALA A 73 -8.32 0.83 2.69
CA ALA A 73 -8.49 -0.17 1.65
C ALA A 73 -9.83 0.08 0.98
N MET A 74 -9.81 0.42 -0.31
CA MET A 74 -11.00 0.56 -1.13
C MET A 74 -11.01 -0.53 -2.19
N ALA A 75 -12.15 -1.19 -2.34
CA ALA A 75 -12.41 -2.17 -3.40
C ALA A 75 -13.41 -1.58 -4.40
N GLY A 76 -13.30 -1.96 -5.67
CA GLY A 76 -14.05 -1.36 -6.78
C GLY A 76 -13.13 -0.61 -7.71
N LEU A 77 -12.31 -1.37 -8.45
CA LEU A 77 -11.40 -0.82 -9.44
C LEU A 77 -12.19 -0.45 -10.70
N ASP A 78 -11.95 0.74 -11.23
CA ASP A 78 -12.47 1.16 -12.53
C ASP A 78 -11.42 0.89 -13.62
N PRO A 79 -11.75 0.20 -14.72
CA PRO A 79 -10.78 -0.14 -15.77
C PRO A 79 -10.07 1.09 -16.33
N ALA A 80 -10.80 2.18 -16.58
CA ALA A 80 -10.23 3.40 -17.15
C ALA A 80 -9.26 4.08 -16.18
N GLN A 81 -9.60 4.16 -14.89
CA GLN A 81 -8.67 4.64 -13.84
C GLN A 81 -7.45 3.74 -13.67
N MET A 82 -7.60 2.45 -13.96
CA MET A 82 -6.51 1.48 -13.94
C MET A 82 -5.73 1.41 -15.26
N GLY A 83 -6.09 2.21 -16.27
CA GLY A 83 -5.40 2.21 -17.57
C GLY A 83 -5.50 0.90 -18.35
N VAL A 84 -6.54 0.09 -18.10
CA VAL A 84 -6.75 -1.23 -18.73
C VAL A 84 -8.19 -1.36 -19.24
N ASP A 85 -8.43 -2.36 -20.10
CA ASP A 85 -9.79 -2.75 -20.46
C ASP A 85 -10.47 -3.58 -19.35
N ALA A 86 -11.79 -3.71 -19.46
CA ALA A 86 -12.59 -4.44 -18.47
C ALA A 86 -12.23 -5.93 -18.39
N ALA A 87 -11.82 -6.54 -19.50
CA ALA A 87 -11.46 -7.95 -19.56
C ALA A 87 -10.16 -8.22 -18.80
N THR A 88 -9.17 -7.35 -18.94
CA THR A 88 -7.91 -7.41 -18.20
C THR A 88 -8.15 -7.25 -16.72
N LEU A 89 -8.94 -6.25 -16.31
CA LEU A 89 -9.26 -6.02 -14.91
C LEU A 89 -10.01 -7.20 -14.26
N ASP A 90 -10.90 -7.85 -15.00
CA ASP A 90 -11.70 -8.99 -14.51
C ASP A 90 -10.87 -10.28 -14.38
N SER A 91 -9.92 -10.50 -15.28
CA SER A 91 -9.22 -11.79 -15.39
C SER A 91 -7.81 -11.82 -14.79
N HIS A 92 -7.16 -10.66 -14.63
CA HIS A 92 -5.77 -10.57 -14.15
C HIS A 92 -5.69 -10.16 -12.68
N TYR A 93 -4.65 -10.65 -12.01
CA TYR A 93 -4.30 -10.21 -10.67
C TYR A 93 -3.59 -8.86 -10.72
N LEU A 94 -3.93 -7.99 -9.77
CA LEU A 94 -3.21 -6.74 -9.54
C LEU A 94 -2.04 -7.00 -8.60
N LEU A 95 -0.81 -6.88 -9.11
CA LEU A 95 0.42 -6.94 -8.33
C LEU A 95 1.01 -5.53 -8.21
N GLN A 96 1.29 -5.08 -7.00
CA GLN A 96 1.96 -3.79 -6.76
C GLN A 96 3.22 -3.98 -5.93
N ILE A 97 4.32 -3.40 -6.39
CA ILE A 97 5.63 -3.50 -5.76
C ILE A 97 6.11 -2.10 -5.40
N ALA A 98 6.32 -1.87 -4.11
CA ALA A 98 6.95 -0.66 -3.59
C ALA A 98 8.48 -0.87 -3.54
N LEU A 99 9.20 -0.19 -4.42
CA LEU A 99 10.64 -0.25 -4.55
C LEU A 99 11.28 0.82 -3.67
N LEU A 100 11.94 0.37 -2.60
CA LEU A 100 12.80 1.24 -1.78
C LEU A 100 14.07 1.65 -2.54
N ASP A 101 14.55 0.78 -3.44
CA ASP A 101 15.66 1.02 -4.34
C ASP A 101 15.15 0.83 -5.78
N PRO A 102 14.96 1.91 -6.56
CA PRO A 102 14.40 1.82 -7.90
C PRO A 102 15.24 0.97 -8.86
N ALA A 103 16.56 0.89 -8.62
CA ALA A 103 17.46 0.07 -9.42
C ALA A 103 17.24 -1.44 -9.23
N ALA A 104 16.51 -1.85 -8.18
CA ALA A 104 16.19 -3.26 -7.94
C ALA A 104 15.09 -3.80 -8.86
N ARG A 105 14.40 -2.93 -9.62
CA ARG A 105 13.25 -3.29 -10.45
C ARG A 105 13.54 -4.45 -11.40
N GLU A 106 14.58 -4.31 -12.23
CA GLU A 106 14.92 -5.29 -13.26
C GLU A 106 15.25 -6.66 -12.65
N GLU A 107 15.98 -6.66 -11.53
CA GLU A 107 16.30 -7.90 -10.81
C GLU A 107 15.04 -8.57 -10.26
N VAL A 108 14.13 -7.77 -9.66
CA VAL A 108 12.86 -8.28 -9.12
C VAL A 108 12.00 -8.87 -10.23
N GLU A 109 11.88 -8.18 -11.35
CA GLU A 109 11.11 -8.66 -12.52
C GLU A 109 11.68 -9.96 -13.06
N ALA A 110 12.99 -10.00 -13.34
CA ALA A 110 13.66 -11.15 -13.92
C ALA A 110 13.61 -12.39 -13.02
N ARG A 111 13.65 -12.22 -11.69
CA ARG A 111 13.70 -13.34 -10.74
C ARG A 111 12.33 -13.79 -10.26
N PHE A 112 11.36 -12.89 -10.13
CA PHE A 112 10.12 -13.14 -9.38
C PHE A 112 8.84 -12.82 -10.14
N ILE A 113 8.90 -12.13 -11.30
CA ILE A 113 7.71 -11.81 -12.09
C ILE A 113 7.73 -12.56 -13.42
N THR A 114 8.63 -12.19 -14.32
CA THR A 114 8.69 -12.72 -15.69
C THR A 114 8.74 -14.25 -15.80
N PRO A 115 9.42 -14.99 -14.89
CA PRO A 115 9.39 -16.45 -14.94
C PRO A 115 8.02 -17.05 -14.63
N TYR A 116 7.25 -16.44 -13.72
CA TYR A 116 6.05 -17.04 -13.15
C TYR A 116 4.75 -16.51 -13.74
N PHE A 117 4.77 -15.32 -14.33
CA PHE A 117 3.58 -14.61 -14.74
C PHE A 117 3.65 -14.16 -16.20
N ASP A 118 2.49 -14.20 -16.86
CA ASP A 118 2.21 -13.42 -18.05
C ASP A 118 1.77 -12.02 -17.62
N VAL A 119 2.53 -11.01 -18.05
CA VAL A 119 2.27 -9.60 -17.73
C VAL A 119 1.48 -8.98 -18.88
N ALA A 120 0.23 -8.61 -18.64
CA ALA A 120 -0.60 -7.94 -19.64
C ALA A 120 -0.21 -6.46 -19.80
N THR A 121 0.04 -5.79 -18.68
CA THR A 121 0.58 -4.43 -18.67
C THR A 121 1.25 -4.13 -17.33
N ASP A 122 2.16 -3.17 -17.34
CA ASP A 122 2.81 -2.61 -16.17
C ASP A 122 3.05 -1.11 -16.33
N TYR A 123 3.01 -0.39 -15.22
CA TYR A 123 3.32 1.04 -15.19
C TYR A 123 3.67 1.52 -13.78
N ALA A 124 4.44 2.62 -13.70
CA ALA A 124 4.67 3.33 -12.46
C ALA A 124 3.38 4.03 -12.01
N VAL A 125 3.04 3.91 -10.73
CA VAL A 125 1.91 4.63 -10.15
C VAL A 125 2.26 6.10 -10.00
N ASP A 126 1.33 6.96 -10.39
CA ASP A 126 1.45 8.42 -10.27
C ASP A 126 1.76 8.83 -8.82
N HIS A 127 2.66 9.80 -8.69
CA HIS A 127 3.06 10.39 -7.42
C HIS A 127 3.37 11.88 -7.62
N ILE A 128 3.45 12.62 -6.51
CA ILE A 128 3.86 14.03 -6.52
C ILE A 128 5.35 14.10 -6.89
N GLU A 129 5.71 14.99 -7.82
CA GLU A 129 7.10 15.12 -8.30
C GLU A 129 8.06 15.52 -7.18
N ASP A 130 7.70 16.53 -6.37
CA ASP A 130 8.45 16.95 -5.20
C ASP A 130 7.73 16.55 -3.91
N TYR A 131 8.23 15.49 -3.27
CA TYR A 131 7.64 15.00 -2.01
C TYR A 131 7.78 16.00 -0.85
N HIS A 132 8.65 17.01 -0.94
CA HIS A 132 8.78 18.04 0.10
C HIS A 132 7.59 19.00 0.12
N GLU A 133 6.72 18.99 -0.89
CA GLU A 133 5.44 19.70 -0.86
C GLU A 133 4.50 19.15 0.22
N VAL A 134 4.75 17.92 0.70
CA VAL A 134 4.00 17.31 1.79
C VAL A 134 4.69 17.64 3.12
N GLU A 135 4.06 18.52 3.91
CA GLU A 135 4.56 18.88 5.24
C GLU A 135 4.79 17.65 6.13
N GLY A 136 5.98 17.57 6.74
CA GLY A 136 6.38 16.44 7.59
C GLY A 136 6.91 15.20 6.84
N LEU A 137 6.98 15.22 5.51
CA LEU A 137 7.55 14.11 4.73
C LEU A 137 9.04 14.33 4.45
N GLU A 138 9.89 13.88 5.36
CA GLU A 138 11.35 14.10 5.27
C GLU A 138 12.08 13.09 4.36
N VAL A 139 11.47 11.94 4.11
CA VAL A 139 12.07 10.84 3.35
C VAL A 139 11.19 10.51 2.17
N ARG A 140 11.79 10.50 0.98
CA ARG A 140 11.13 10.13 -0.27
C ARG A 140 10.37 8.79 -0.10
N PRO A 141 9.09 8.71 -0.47
CA PRO A 141 8.39 7.43 -0.52
C PRO A 141 9.01 6.47 -1.55
N PRO A 142 8.83 5.15 -1.40
CA PRO A 142 9.22 4.19 -2.43
C PRO A 142 8.43 4.41 -3.72
N ASP A 143 9.07 4.15 -4.86
CA ASP A 143 8.40 4.12 -6.15
C ASP A 143 7.50 2.88 -6.22
N VAL A 144 6.25 3.06 -6.62
CA VAL A 144 5.31 1.93 -6.72
C VAL A 144 5.11 1.57 -8.18
N TRP A 145 5.46 0.34 -8.54
CA TRP A 145 5.13 -0.25 -9.83
C TRP A 145 3.90 -1.13 -9.72
N ARG A 146 3.02 -1.03 -10.70
CA ARG A 146 1.78 -1.80 -10.79
C ARG A 146 1.84 -2.69 -12.02
N TYR A 147 1.41 -3.93 -11.85
CA TYR A 147 1.38 -4.96 -12.87
C TYR A 147 0.00 -5.63 -12.90
N PHE A 148 -0.51 -5.90 -14.09
CA PHE A 148 -1.66 -6.77 -14.31
C PHE A 148 -1.14 -8.10 -14.83
N VAL A 149 -1.25 -9.13 -14.00
CA VAL A 149 -0.55 -10.40 -14.22
C VAL A 149 -1.48 -11.61 -14.15
N ARG A 150 -1.16 -12.65 -14.91
CA ARG A 150 -1.75 -13.97 -14.77
C ARG A 150 -0.63 -14.98 -14.52
N VAL A 151 -0.85 -15.93 -13.61
CA VAL A 151 0.13 -17.01 -13.41
C VAL A 151 0.14 -17.86 -14.68
N LYS A 152 1.33 -18.20 -15.18
CA LYS A 152 1.47 -19.05 -16.35
C LYS A 152 0.90 -20.44 -16.09
N PRO A 153 0.19 -21.07 -17.04
CA PRO A 153 -0.40 -22.39 -16.86
C PRO A 153 0.59 -23.45 -16.37
N GLU A 154 1.78 -23.51 -16.98
CA GLU A 154 2.82 -24.50 -16.63
C GLU A 154 3.34 -24.34 -15.20
N VAL A 155 3.33 -23.11 -14.67
CA VAL A 155 3.73 -22.82 -13.29
C VAL A 155 2.66 -23.29 -12.31
N LEU A 156 1.38 -23.13 -12.67
CA LEU A 156 0.27 -23.65 -11.86
C LEU A 156 0.24 -25.18 -11.87
N GLU A 157 0.45 -25.81 -13.02
CA GLU A 157 0.52 -27.27 -13.16
C GLU A 157 1.64 -27.84 -12.29
N GLN A 158 2.86 -27.31 -12.41
CA GLN A 158 4.00 -27.71 -11.58
C GLN A 158 3.72 -27.51 -10.09
N PHE A 159 3.08 -26.40 -9.71
CA PHE A 159 2.72 -26.14 -8.32
C PHE A 159 1.72 -27.17 -7.80
N ALA A 160 0.70 -27.51 -8.59
CA ALA A 160 -0.32 -28.48 -8.22
C ALA A 160 0.27 -29.88 -8.02
N GLU A 161 1.17 -30.32 -8.91
CA GLU A 161 1.89 -31.59 -8.76
C GLU A 161 2.72 -31.65 -7.47
N VAL A 162 3.50 -30.60 -7.19
CA VAL A 162 4.37 -30.53 -6.00
C VAL A 162 3.56 -30.47 -4.69
N LYS A 163 2.35 -29.91 -4.75
CA LYS A 163 1.49 -29.72 -3.58
C LYS A 163 0.37 -30.74 -3.45
N ASP A 164 0.31 -31.72 -4.35
CA ASP A 164 -0.75 -32.74 -4.38
C ASP A 164 -2.14 -32.10 -4.42
N LEU A 165 -2.31 -31.12 -5.32
CA LEU A 165 -3.55 -30.35 -5.54
C LEU A 165 -4.22 -30.70 -6.87
N GLY A 166 -3.76 -31.75 -7.56
CA GLY A 166 -4.44 -32.30 -8.74
C GLY A 166 -5.70 -33.07 -8.34
N ASP A 167 -6.70 -33.11 -9.23
CA ASP A 167 -7.90 -33.93 -9.07
C ASP A 167 -7.59 -35.43 -8.95
#